data_AF-A0A4Q1CQT2-F1
#
_entry.id   AF-A0A4Q1CQT2-F1
#
_cell.length_a   1.000
_cell.length_b   1.000
_cell.length_c   1.000
_cell.angle_alpha   90.00
_cell.angle_beta   90.00
_cell.angle_gamma   90.00
#
_symmetry.space_group_name_H-M   'P 1'
#
loop_
_entity.id
_entity.type
_entity.pdbx_description
1 polymer ?
#
loop_
_entity_poly.entity_id
_entity_poly.type
_entity_poly.pdbx_seq_one_letter_code
_entity_poly.pdbx_strand_id
1 'polypeptide(L)'
;MKLEEMPTRELLALHNRIADKPAGPKTFATRAKLVARIEQVAADKNIDLASFGQPKKPKASEQRAQPRAEVTETPEATEKKPRGLGVGALARAILMDPAGHPHALVADMVNAQIEGAAATAKSVRWYANDMRKKGVGVPPRQKHHPADMDEEQSAEALSTVRVVKPAPSDG
;
A
#
# COMPACT_ATOMS: atom_id res chain seq x y z
N MET A 1 21.79 19.06 -25.63
CA MET A 1 21.25 18.15 -24.59
C MET A 1 20.37 17.10 -25.27
N LYS A 2 20.57 15.80 -25.03
CA LYS A 2 19.65 14.76 -25.54
C LYS A 2 18.64 14.40 -24.46
N LEU A 3 17.40 14.87 -24.60
CA LEU A 3 16.32 14.62 -23.62
C LEU A 3 15.99 13.11 -23.48
N GLU A 4 16.24 12.36 -24.55
CA GLU A 4 16.05 10.91 -24.64
C GLU A 4 17.08 10.06 -23.88
N GLU A 5 18.13 10.67 -23.32
CA GLU A 5 19.12 9.97 -22.49
C GLU A 5 18.91 10.29 -20.98
N MET A 6 18.11 11.31 -20.65
CA MET A 6 17.87 11.71 -19.26
C MET A 6 16.84 10.81 -18.54
N PRO A 7 17.01 10.55 -17.23
CA PRO A 7 16.05 9.79 -16.44
C PRO A 7 14.73 10.57 -16.30
N THR A 8 13.60 9.86 -16.23
CA THR A 8 12.25 10.45 -16.14
C THR A 8 12.10 11.47 -15.00
N ARG A 9 12.83 11.29 -13.89
CA ARG A 9 12.84 12.23 -12.76
C ARG A 9 13.45 13.58 -13.13
N GLU A 10 14.56 13.58 -13.88
CA GLU A 10 15.21 14.82 -14.32
C GLU A 10 14.38 15.53 -15.38
N LEU A 11 13.77 14.77 -16.30
CA LEU A 11 12.82 15.32 -17.26
C LEU A 11 11.64 16.00 -16.55
N LEU A 12 11.09 15.37 -15.49
CA LEU A 12 9.98 15.94 -14.73
C LEU A 12 10.41 17.19 -13.94
N ALA A 13 11.60 17.18 -13.37
CA ALA A 13 12.17 18.36 -12.71
C ALA A 13 12.39 19.51 -13.70
N LEU A 14 12.86 19.22 -14.92
CA LEU A 14 13.03 20.21 -15.98
C LEU A 14 11.67 20.77 -16.41
N HIS A 15 10.68 19.92 -16.65
CA HIS A 15 9.31 20.34 -16.96
C HIS A 15 8.77 21.30 -15.88
N ASN A 16 8.91 20.95 -14.61
CA ASN A 16 8.42 21.78 -13.50
C ASN A 16 9.15 23.12 -13.35
N ARG A 17 10.34 23.27 -13.92
CA ARG A 17 11.06 24.56 -13.95
C ARG A 17 10.55 25.50 -15.04
N ILE A 18 10.08 24.95 -16.17
CA ILE A 18 9.67 25.73 -17.35
C ILE A 18 8.15 25.86 -17.47
N ALA A 19 7.38 24.92 -16.93
CA ALA A 19 5.93 24.89 -17.05
C ALA A 19 5.25 25.74 -15.97
N ASP A 20 4.10 26.33 -16.30
CA ASP A 20 3.30 27.13 -15.37
C ASP A 20 2.61 26.26 -14.31
N LYS A 21 2.36 24.99 -14.63
CA LYS A 21 1.71 24.04 -13.74
C LYS A 21 2.67 22.89 -13.42
N PRO A 22 2.95 22.62 -12.14
CA PRO A 22 3.82 21.51 -11.76
C PRO A 22 3.14 20.17 -12.08
N ALA A 23 3.90 19.28 -12.72
CA ALA A 23 3.51 17.90 -12.96
C ALA A 23 4.02 17.00 -11.83
N GLY A 24 3.18 16.05 -11.44
CA GLY A 24 3.50 14.99 -10.50
C GLY A 24 4.04 13.73 -11.19
N PRO A 25 4.58 12.77 -10.42
CA PRO A 25 5.22 11.57 -10.94
C PRO A 25 4.31 10.62 -11.74
N LYS A 26 2.99 10.88 -11.76
CA LYS A 26 1.99 10.13 -12.55
C LYS A 26 1.25 10.99 -13.58
N THR A 27 1.65 12.25 -13.77
CA THR A 27 0.95 13.17 -14.69
C THR A 27 1.18 12.80 -16.16
N PHE A 28 2.34 12.24 -16.48
CA PHE A 28 2.66 11.76 -17.82
C PHE A 28 2.60 10.23 -17.85
N ALA A 29 1.76 9.69 -18.74
CA ALA A 29 1.62 8.25 -18.91
C ALA A 29 2.88 7.58 -19.48
N THR A 30 3.64 8.30 -20.31
CA THR A 30 4.88 7.81 -20.92
C THR A 30 5.95 8.88 -20.90
N ARG A 31 7.21 8.45 -20.91
CA ARG A 31 8.38 9.33 -21.00
C ARG A 31 8.40 10.16 -22.29
N ALA A 32 7.98 9.57 -23.42
CA ALA A 32 7.88 10.28 -24.69
C ALA A 32 6.93 11.49 -24.61
N LYS A 33 5.77 11.35 -23.92
CA LYS A 33 4.83 12.47 -23.72
C LYS A 33 5.43 13.58 -22.86
N LEU A 34 6.26 13.25 -21.88
CA LEU A 34 6.96 14.23 -21.05
C LEU A 34 8.00 15.01 -21.87
N VAL A 35 8.80 14.33 -22.71
CA VAL A 35 9.77 14.98 -23.60
C VAL A 35 9.08 15.92 -24.58
N ALA A 36 8.06 15.44 -25.28
CA ALA A 36 7.30 16.27 -26.23
C ALA A 36 6.67 17.50 -25.54
N ARG A 37 6.20 17.35 -24.30
CA ARG A 37 5.66 18.49 -23.53
C ARG A 37 6.73 19.50 -23.12
N ILE A 38 7.94 19.04 -22.81
CA ILE A 38 9.08 19.91 -22.51
C ILE A 38 9.47 20.72 -23.75
N GLU A 39 9.58 20.07 -24.90
CA GLU A 39 9.90 20.71 -26.18
C GLU A 39 8.84 21.74 -26.56
N GLN A 40 7.55 21.40 -26.40
CA GLN A 40 6.45 22.31 -26.64
C GLN A 40 6.52 23.55 -25.75
N VAL A 41 6.66 23.37 -24.42
CA VAL A 41 6.72 24.50 -23.48
C VAL A 41 7.95 25.37 -23.72
N ALA A 42 9.07 24.76 -24.12
CA ALA A 42 10.28 25.49 -24.44
C ALA A 42 10.13 26.30 -25.74
N ALA A 43 9.50 25.74 -26.77
CA ALA A 43 9.19 26.45 -28.00
C ALA A 43 8.21 27.62 -27.74
N ASP A 44 7.13 27.36 -27.01
CA ASP A 44 6.10 28.37 -26.69
C ASP A 44 6.69 29.56 -25.92
N LYS A 45 7.63 29.30 -25.01
CA LYS A 45 8.26 30.31 -24.16
C LYS A 45 9.60 30.83 -24.70
N ASN A 46 10.03 30.40 -25.89
CA ASN A 46 11.34 30.71 -26.47
C ASN A 46 12.50 30.46 -25.49
N ILE A 47 12.41 29.36 -24.74
CA ILE A 47 13.40 28.97 -23.73
C ILE A 47 14.46 28.09 -24.39
N ASP A 48 15.73 28.49 -24.33
CA ASP A 48 16.83 27.64 -24.76
C ASP A 48 17.06 26.48 -23.76
N LEU A 49 16.67 25.28 -24.17
CA LEU A 49 16.88 24.04 -23.41
C LEU A 49 18.36 23.70 -23.21
N ALA A 50 19.26 24.19 -24.07
CA ALA A 50 20.71 23.99 -23.91
C ALA A 50 21.29 24.84 -22.76
N SER A 51 20.70 26.00 -22.48
CA SER A 51 21.08 26.89 -21.37
C SER A 51 20.78 26.31 -19.97
N PHE A 52 19.84 25.36 -19.86
CA PHE A 52 19.62 24.59 -18.61
C PHE A 52 20.74 23.57 -18.35
N GLY A 53 21.72 23.50 -19.24
CA GLY A 53 22.91 22.70 -19.11
C GLY A 53 23.95 23.27 -18.16
N GLN A 54 23.77 22.95 -16.89
CA GLN A 54 24.72 22.11 -16.17
C GLN A 54 24.08 21.72 -14.82
N PRO A 55 24.22 20.47 -14.37
CA PRO A 55 23.94 20.16 -12.98
C PRO A 55 24.95 20.96 -12.13
N LYS A 56 24.49 22.04 -11.50
CA LYS A 56 25.10 22.49 -10.26
C LYS A 56 25.06 21.28 -9.34
N LYS A 57 26.23 20.67 -9.10
CA LYS A 57 26.42 19.56 -8.17
C LYS A 57 25.54 19.82 -6.94
N PRO A 58 24.53 18.99 -6.65
CA PRO A 58 23.86 19.10 -5.38
C PRO A 58 24.89 18.79 -4.31
N LYS A 59 25.21 19.79 -3.48
CA LYS A 59 25.81 19.55 -2.17
C LYS A 59 24.91 18.56 -1.45
N ALA A 60 25.55 17.52 -0.94
CA ALA A 60 25.00 16.43 -0.15
C ALA A 60 23.69 16.75 0.59
N SER A 61 22.63 16.02 0.24
CA SER A 61 21.66 15.56 1.22
C SER A 61 21.37 14.09 0.96
N GLU A 62 21.66 13.32 2.01
CA GLU A 62 21.32 11.93 2.29
C GLU A 62 21.16 10.95 1.12
N GLN A 63 22.15 10.05 1.07
CA GLN A 63 22.07 8.72 0.47
C GLN A 63 20.76 8.02 0.87
N ARG A 64 19.73 8.15 0.03
CA ARG A 64 18.65 7.19 -0.01
C ARG A 64 19.14 6.00 -0.83
N ALA A 65 19.78 5.07 -0.12
CA ALA A 65 20.21 3.79 -0.65
C ALA A 65 19.09 3.14 -1.49
N GLN A 66 19.44 2.80 -2.72
CA GLN A 66 18.65 1.94 -3.59
C GLN A 66 18.56 0.56 -2.91
N PRO A 67 17.38 -0.09 -2.84
CA PRO A 67 17.33 -1.49 -2.48
C PRO A 67 17.78 -2.28 -3.71
N ARG A 68 19.07 -2.61 -3.77
CA ARG A 68 19.56 -3.71 -4.58
C ARG A 68 18.98 -4.98 -3.96
N ALA A 69 18.14 -5.66 -4.71
CA ALA A 69 17.75 -7.02 -4.43
C ALA A 69 19.00 -7.89 -4.59
N GLU A 70 19.45 -8.51 -3.51
CA GLU A 70 20.23 -9.73 -3.55
C GLU A 70 19.53 -10.73 -2.64
N VAL A 71 19.25 -11.88 -3.24
CA VAL A 71 18.65 -13.05 -2.64
C VAL A 71 19.67 -13.65 -1.68
N THR A 72 19.28 -13.85 -0.42
CA THR A 72 19.85 -14.92 0.40
C THR A 72 18.84 -15.29 1.47
N GLU A 73 18.71 -16.60 1.65
CA GLU A 73 17.69 -17.29 2.40
C GLU A 73 17.85 -17.11 3.92
N THR A 74 16.80 -17.52 4.65
CA THR A 74 16.73 -17.78 6.11
C THR A 74 16.56 -16.59 7.08
N PRO A 75 15.80 -16.78 8.18
CA PRO A 75 14.94 -15.76 8.77
C PRO A 75 15.53 -15.25 10.08
N GLU A 76 15.81 -13.96 10.18
CA GLU A 76 16.06 -13.34 11.47
C GLU A 76 15.20 -12.10 11.65
N ALA A 77 14.40 -12.19 12.70
CA ALA A 77 13.60 -11.14 13.29
C ALA A 77 14.48 -9.92 13.60
N THR A 78 14.57 -9.00 12.65
CA THR A 78 15.00 -7.65 12.94
C THR A 78 13.77 -6.78 13.09
N GLU A 79 13.37 -6.59 14.35
CA GLU A 79 12.41 -5.57 14.78
C GLU A 79 12.90 -4.19 14.31
N LYS A 80 12.55 -3.84 13.07
CA LYS A 80 12.54 -2.44 12.65
C LYS A 80 11.47 -1.76 13.49
N LYS A 81 11.90 -0.97 14.46
CA LYS A 81 11.08 -0.04 15.26
C LYS A 81 9.95 0.48 14.38
N PRO A 82 8.66 0.22 14.71
CA PRO A 82 7.58 0.46 13.78
C PRO A 82 7.57 1.93 13.43
N ARG A 83 7.78 2.25 12.15
CA ARG A 83 7.61 3.62 11.64
C ARG A 83 6.11 3.89 11.64
N GLY A 84 5.60 4.45 12.73
CA GLY A 84 4.19 4.77 12.96
C GLY A 84 3.56 4.01 14.12
N LEU A 85 2.31 4.35 14.46
CA LEU A 85 1.52 3.82 15.59
C LEU A 85 1.32 2.28 15.62
N GLY A 86 1.89 1.51 14.70
CA GLY A 86 1.79 0.04 14.71
C GLY A 86 0.48 -0.54 14.15
N VAL A 87 -0.49 0.30 13.79
CA VAL A 87 -1.84 -0.08 13.30
C VAL A 87 -1.82 -1.18 12.24
N GLY A 88 -1.00 -1.03 11.20
CA GLY A 88 -0.94 -2.01 10.12
C GLY A 88 -0.33 -3.35 10.53
N ALA A 89 0.61 -3.36 11.47
CA ALA A 89 1.20 -4.61 11.96
C ALA A 89 0.19 -5.39 12.80
N LEU A 90 -0.50 -4.70 13.70
CA LEU A 90 -1.53 -5.29 14.55
C LEU A 90 -2.71 -5.83 13.72
N ALA A 91 -3.19 -5.05 12.74
CA ALA A 91 -4.26 -5.49 11.85
C ALA A 91 -3.88 -6.77 11.07
N ARG A 92 -2.62 -6.90 10.62
CA ARG A 92 -2.14 -8.10 9.91
C ARG A 92 -2.04 -9.31 10.83
N ALA A 93 -1.64 -9.13 12.09
CA ALA A 93 -1.59 -10.22 13.06
C ALA A 93 -3.00 -10.79 13.33
N ILE A 94 -3.97 -9.91 13.57
CA ILE A 94 -5.38 -10.30 13.78
C ILE A 94 -6.00 -10.90 12.51
N LEU A 95 -5.58 -10.46 11.33
CA LEU A 95 -6.04 -11.05 10.07
C LEU A 95 -5.57 -12.50 9.84
N MET A 96 -4.51 -12.93 10.51
CA MET A 96 -4.00 -14.31 10.45
C MET A 96 -4.69 -15.24 11.44
N ASP A 97 -5.49 -14.69 12.37
CA ASP A 97 -6.22 -15.48 13.34
C ASP A 97 -7.24 -16.42 12.64
N PRO A 98 -7.20 -17.74 12.91
CA PRO A 98 -8.16 -18.69 12.36
C PRO A 98 -9.62 -18.41 12.75
N ALA A 99 -9.86 -17.60 13.79
CA ALA A 99 -11.21 -17.20 14.19
C ALA A 99 -11.96 -16.38 13.10
N GLY A 100 -11.27 -15.82 12.11
CA GLY A 100 -11.90 -15.29 10.91
C GLY A 100 -12.81 -14.07 11.12
N HIS A 101 -12.55 -13.25 12.15
CA HIS A 101 -13.37 -12.09 12.52
C HIS A 101 -13.68 -11.12 11.36
N PRO A 102 -14.86 -10.51 11.29
CA PRO A 102 -15.19 -9.53 10.26
C PRO A 102 -14.24 -8.32 10.31
N HIS A 103 -14.01 -7.70 9.14
CA HIS A 103 -13.04 -6.60 9.04
C HIS A 103 -13.39 -5.37 9.90
N ALA A 104 -14.68 -5.16 10.19
CA ALA A 104 -15.15 -4.09 11.08
C ALA A 104 -14.63 -4.30 12.50
N LEU A 105 -14.90 -5.47 13.10
CA LEU A 105 -14.36 -5.81 14.41
C LEU A 105 -12.83 -5.76 14.48
N VAL A 106 -12.13 -6.19 13.43
CA VAL A 106 -10.67 -6.08 13.41
C VAL A 106 -10.22 -4.63 13.49
N ALA A 107 -10.94 -3.70 12.86
CA ALA A 107 -10.64 -2.29 12.99
C ALA A 107 -10.90 -1.78 14.41
N ASP A 108 -12.01 -2.19 15.03
CA ASP A 108 -12.37 -1.79 16.39
C ASP A 108 -11.36 -2.30 17.42
N MET A 109 -10.95 -3.57 17.32
CA MET A 109 -9.90 -4.13 18.18
C MET A 109 -8.57 -3.40 18.02
N VAL A 110 -8.22 -3.00 16.80
CA VAL A 110 -6.99 -2.23 16.54
C VAL A 110 -7.07 -0.83 17.15
N ASN A 111 -8.23 -0.16 17.05
CA ASN A 111 -8.45 1.15 17.64
C ASN A 111 -8.50 1.10 19.18
N ALA A 112 -9.02 0.02 19.75
CA ALA A 112 -9.05 -0.18 21.19
C ALA A 112 -7.64 -0.45 21.77
N GLN A 113 -6.76 -1.12 21.02
CA GLN A 113 -5.40 -1.43 21.47
C GLN A 113 -4.39 -0.31 21.23
N ILE A 114 -4.60 0.52 20.22
CA ILE A 114 -3.67 1.58 19.84
C ILE A 114 -4.35 2.93 20.00
N GLU A 115 -3.96 3.66 21.05
CA GLU A 115 -4.43 5.01 21.28
C GLU A 115 -4.08 5.93 20.09
N GLY A 116 -5.07 6.66 19.58
CA GLY A 116 -4.93 7.51 18.40
C GLY A 116 -4.99 6.78 17.05
N ALA A 117 -5.24 5.47 17.04
CA ALA A 117 -5.52 4.77 15.79
C ALA A 117 -6.92 5.12 15.26
N ALA A 118 -7.01 5.26 13.94
CA ALA A 118 -8.25 5.45 13.20
C ALA A 118 -8.37 4.39 12.08
N ALA A 119 -8.21 3.12 12.46
CA ALA A 119 -8.42 1.99 11.59
C ALA A 119 -9.90 1.92 11.17
N THR A 120 -10.13 1.57 9.91
CA THR A 120 -11.47 1.37 9.34
C THR A 120 -11.58 0.00 8.70
N ALA A 121 -12.78 -0.54 8.59
CA ALA A 121 -13.03 -1.82 7.90
C ALA A 121 -12.45 -1.85 6.47
N LYS A 122 -12.50 -0.72 5.75
CA LYS A 122 -11.90 -0.58 4.41
C LYS A 122 -10.37 -0.75 4.44
N SER A 123 -9.71 -0.12 5.41
CA SER A 123 -8.24 -0.24 5.58
C SER A 123 -7.82 -1.68 5.92
N VAL A 124 -8.59 -2.37 6.77
CA VAL A 124 -8.34 -3.77 7.12
C VAL A 124 -8.54 -4.69 5.91
N ARG A 125 -9.63 -4.50 5.15
CA ARG A 125 -9.87 -5.24 3.91
C ARG A 125 -8.74 -5.04 2.89
N TRP A 126 -8.18 -3.83 2.82
CA TRP A 126 -7.01 -3.53 1.99
C TRP A 126 -5.79 -4.36 2.43
N TYR A 127 -5.49 -4.44 3.73
CA TYR A 127 -4.41 -5.27 4.25
C TYR A 127 -4.59 -6.76 3.92
N ALA A 128 -5.81 -7.30 4.08
CA ALA A 128 -6.09 -8.69 3.72
C ALA A 128 -5.82 -8.97 2.23
N ASN A 129 -6.20 -8.05 1.34
CA ASN A 129 -5.92 -8.17 -0.09
C ASN A 129 -4.43 -8.01 -0.42
N ASP A 130 -3.74 -7.08 0.23
CA ASP A 130 -2.29 -6.90 0.09
C ASP A 130 -1.53 -8.17 0.51
N MET A 131 -1.93 -8.80 1.62
CA MET A 131 -1.37 -10.08 2.08
C MET A 131 -1.58 -11.21 1.06
N ARG A 132 -2.79 -11.34 0.51
CA ARG A 132 -3.08 -12.33 -0.56
C ARG A 132 -2.25 -12.08 -1.81
N LYS A 133 -2.08 -10.82 -2.23
CA LYS A 133 -1.23 -10.46 -3.37
C LYS A 133 0.25 -10.81 -3.14
N LYS A 134 0.70 -10.79 -1.89
CA LYS A 134 2.04 -11.20 -1.47
C LYS A 134 2.17 -12.72 -1.28
N GLY A 135 1.14 -13.50 -1.59
CA GLY A 135 1.14 -14.96 -1.46
C GLY A 135 0.84 -15.46 -0.05
N VAL A 136 0.45 -14.60 0.89
CA VAL A 136 0.08 -15.01 2.25
C VAL A 136 -1.38 -15.46 2.26
N GLY A 137 -1.62 -16.72 2.67
CA GLY A 137 -2.94 -17.32 2.75
C GLY A 137 -3.78 -16.76 3.90
N VAL A 138 -4.44 -15.61 3.67
CA VAL A 138 -5.38 -15.03 4.64
C VAL A 138 -6.65 -15.88 4.70
N PRO A 139 -7.05 -16.40 5.87
CA PRO A 139 -8.26 -17.21 6.03
C PRO A 139 -9.52 -16.53 5.49
N PRO A 140 -10.52 -17.31 5.00
CA PRO A 140 -11.83 -16.77 4.66
C PRO A 140 -12.47 -16.18 5.93
N ARG A 141 -13.12 -15.02 5.78
CA ARG A 141 -13.65 -14.26 6.91
C ARG A 141 -15.14 -14.06 6.78
N GLN A 142 -15.81 -13.96 7.93
CA GLN A 142 -17.23 -13.64 7.99
C GLN A 142 -17.47 -12.21 7.47
N LYS A 143 -18.61 -12.00 6.80
CA LYS A 143 -18.98 -10.68 6.27
C LYS A 143 -19.45 -9.74 7.37
N HIS A 144 -20.25 -10.27 8.30
CA HIS A 144 -20.86 -9.55 9.42
C HIS A 144 -20.43 -10.16 10.74
N HIS A 145 -20.45 -9.36 11.80
CA HIS A 145 -20.32 -9.90 13.16
C HIS A 145 -21.68 -10.50 13.56
N PRO A 146 -21.75 -11.66 14.24
CA PRO A 146 -23.00 -12.22 14.75
C PRO A 146 -23.88 -11.24 15.53
N ALA A 147 -23.31 -10.26 16.24
CA ALA A 147 -24.10 -9.24 16.95
C ALA A 147 -24.77 -8.20 16.03
N ASP A 148 -24.29 -8.07 14.79
CA ASP A 148 -24.80 -7.15 13.78
C ASP A 148 -25.70 -7.85 12.75
N MET A 149 -25.89 -9.17 12.88
CA MET A 149 -26.75 -9.95 11.98
C MET A 149 -28.22 -9.75 12.36
N ASP A 150 -29.06 -9.52 11.35
CA ASP A 150 -30.51 -9.62 11.51
C ASP A 150 -30.93 -11.10 11.65
N GLU A 151 -32.21 -11.34 11.95
CA GLU A 151 -32.75 -12.69 12.16
C GLU A 151 -32.56 -13.59 10.93
N GLU A 152 -32.69 -13.03 9.72
CA GLU A 152 -32.54 -13.76 8.45
C GLU A 152 -31.09 -14.17 8.19
N GLN A 153 -30.15 -13.24 8.35
CA GLN A 153 -28.71 -13.48 8.20
C GLN A 153 -28.18 -14.47 9.25
N SER A 154 -28.72 -14.39 10.47
CA SER A 154 -28.40 -15.32 11.55
C SER A 154 -28.88 -16.74 11.21
N ALA A 155 -30.10 -16.88 10.70
CA ALA A 155 -30.64 -18.16 10.27
C ALA A 155 -29.84 -18.76 9.09
N GLU A 156 -29.45 -17.94 8.12
CA GLU A 156 -28.63 -18.39 6.99
C GLU A 156 -27.24 -18.87 7.46
N ALA A 157 -26.58 -18.13 8.35
CA ALA A 157 -25.28 -18.53 8.91
C ALA A 157 -25.36 -19.85 9.70
N LEU A 158 -26.41 -20.03 10.49
CA LEU A 158 -26.64 -21.25 11.28
C LEU A 158 -27.08 -22.44 10.41
N SER A 159 -27.66 -22.21 9.22
CA SER A 159 -28.09 -23.28 8.32
C SER A 159 -26.96 -24.21 7.89
N THR A 160 -25.74 -23.67 7.79
CA THR A 160 -24.52 -24.40 7.42
C THR A 160 -23.89 -25.18 8.58
N VAL A 161 -24.33 -24.98 9.82
CA VAL A 161 -23.76 -25.65 11.00
C VAL A 161 -24.43 -27.01 11.19
N ARG A 162 -23.68 -28.10 10.97
CA ARG A 162 -24.15 -29.45 11.33
C ARG A 162 -23.84 -29.75 12.80
N VAL A 163 -24.86 -30.09 13.57
CA VAL A 163 -24.71 -30.61 14.93
C VAL A 163 -24.03 -31.97 14.86
N VAL A 164 -22.83 -32.08 15.44
CA VAL A 164 -22.14 -33.37 15.60
C VAL A 164 -22.81 -34.10 16.76
N LYS A 165 -23.34 -35.30 16.49
CA LYS A 165 -23.90 -36.15 17.54
C LYS A 165 -22.80 -36.47 18.56
N PRO A 166 -23.05 -36.29 19.87
CA PRO A 166 -22.09 -36.73 20.88
C PRO A 166 -21.86 -38.24 20.72
N ALA A 167 -20.60 -38.66 20.87
CA ALA A 167 -20.26 -40.08 20.84
C ALA A 167 -21.07 -40.83 21.92
N PRO A 168 -21.53 -42.06 21.67
CA PRO A 168 -22.20 -42.84 22.69
C PRO A 168 -21.23 -42.98 23.86
N SER A 169 -21.66 -42.52 25.03
CA SER A 169 -20.93 -42.74 26.27
C SER A 169 -21.05 -44.24 26.55
N ASP A 170 -19.95 -44.98 26.38
CA ASP A 170 -19.87 -46.36 26.84
C ASP A 170 -20.10 -46.36 28.36
N GLY A 171 -21.17 -47.03 28.78
CA GLY A 171 -21.60 -47.18 30.18
C GLY A 171 -20.99 -48.38 30.87
#